data_AF-A0A9E5IRD1-F1
#
_entry.id   AF-A0A9E5IRD1-F1
#
_cell.length_a   1.000
_cell.length_b   1.000
_cell.length_c   1.000
_cell.angle_alpha   90.00
_cell.angle_beta   90.00
_cell.angle_gamma   90.00
#
_symmetry.space_group_name_H-M   'P 1'
#
loop_
_entity.id
_entity.type
_entity.pdbx_description
1 polymer ?
#
loop_
_entity_poly.entity_id
_entity_poly.type
_entity_poly.pdbx_seq_one_letter_code
_entity_poly.pdbx_strand_id
1 'polypeptide(L)'
;MARARSAGETRAQAARGAGVRTVRRNHRRPRARCARLDPREIRHDEVVDQLHGRLPTLGVRPQQPAGLQQKRGLGSEDDLPARVRWRQRRDCRVAGLRANNGVRVMNEAVSNETVADLEPTAPPSRRPALIAGAIAVVLVGGGWWGYSHGWFGGRAKPSAASSSNGKSAAISPPVAGLRVLAEVNGKNITAEEIAPLVGQGIDRAVAVDRYVTRLLAADAANEMYPEESKVARAAAEREVLSQLFLNRRTNELRQATTDADIEKFYKENVRDADYANYRLNYYLTGDENDAAMMARNIAANDREAINKFQAVSKQGDGFVPLGQVPYGLGQLVASAKTGDFIGPFRVRDGLLILQIQDTRAGKKPPLTQVKDEIRNLIVSRQLNEELLARREKASIKLKL
;
A
#
# COMPACT_ATOMS: atom_id res chain seq x y z
N MET A 1 33.65 37.54 -61.62
CA MET A 1 34.91 38.27 -61.84
C MET A 1 35.61 38.48 -60.49
N ALA A 2 36.92 38.19 -60.45
CA ALA A 2 37.98 38.63 -59.51
C ALA A 2 37.76 38.46 -57.99
N ARG A 3 38.48 37.54 -57.32
CA ARG A 3 39.82 37.68 -56.66
C ARG A 3 39.73 38.36 -55.27
N ALA A 4 40.49 38.04 -54.22
CA ALA A 4 41.51 37.03 -53.91
C ALA A 4 42.04 37.29 -52.46
N ARG A 5 42.56 36.24 -51.79
CA ARG A 5 43.69 36.20 -50.79
C ARG A 5 43.45 36.88 -49.42
N SER A 6 44.01 36.50 -48.27
CA SER A 6 45.26 35.80 -47.84
C SER A 6 45.05 35.28 -46.39
N ALA A 7 45.46 34.08 -45.95
CA ALA A 7 46.80 33.53 -45.65
C ALA A 7 47.51 34.10 -44.39
N GLY A 8 47.99 33.18 -43.52
CA GLY A 8 48.93 33.37 -42.39
C GLY A 8 48.61 32.40 -41.22
N GLU A 9 49.19 31.20 -41.05
CA GLU A 9 50.56 30.85 -40.56
C GLU A 9 50.92 31.48 -39.19
N THR A 10 51.57 30.87 -38.18
CA THR A 10 52.31 29.60 -37.96
C THR A 10 52.72 29.50 -36.46
N ARG A 11 53.31 28.34 -36.07
CA ARG A 11 54.15 28.00 -34.89
C ARG A 11 53.42 27.50 -33.62
N ALA A 12 53.59 26.25 -33.14
CA ALA A 12 54.75 25.40 -32.85
C ALA A 12 55.56 25.82 -31.61
N GLN A 13 55.53 24.99 -30.54
CA GLN A 13 56.74 24.56 -29.81
C GLN A 13 56.45 23.48 -28.75
N ALA A 14 57.44 22.60 -28.62
CA ALA A 14 57.52 21.40 -27.79
C ALA A 14 58.36 21.63 -26.52
N ALA A 15 58.22 20.77 -25.50
CA ALA A 15 59.28 20.24 -24.61
C ALA A 15 58.62 19.53 -23.39
N ARG A 16 58.79 18.22 -23.19
CA ARG A 16 59.84 17.53 -22.39
C ARG A 16 59.81 17.83 -20.88
N GLY A 17 59.72 16.78 -20.06
CA GLY A 17 60.09 16.82 -18.64
C GLY A 17 59.78 15.53 -17.88
N ALA A 18 60.81 14.71 -17.66
CA ALA A 18 60.78 13.47 -16.89
C ALA A 18 60.74 13.71 -15.36
N GLY A 19 60.31 12.71 -14.59
CA GLY A 19 60.40 12.77 -13.12
C GLY A 19 59.92 11.52 -12.39
N VAL A 20 60.76 10.49 -12.35
CA VAL A 20 60.66 9.32 -11.45
C VAL A 20 60.91 9.77 -10.00
N ARG A 21 60.02 9.44 -9.06
CA ARG A 21 60.38 9.26 -7.63
C ARG A 21 59.55 8.17 -6.96
N THR A 22 60.27 7.12 -6.62
CA THR A 22 59.93 6.04 -5.68
C THR A 22 59.75 6.59 -4.26
N VAL A 23 58.67 6.19 -3.57
CA VAL A 23 58.59 6.24 -2.11
C VAL A 23 58.03 4.92 -1.58
N ARG A 24 58.93 4.13 -1.00
CA ARG A 24 58.65 3.06 -0.04
C ARG A 24 57.95 3.64 1.19
N ARG A 25 56.82 3.07 1.62
CA ARG A 25 56.39 3.13 3.03
C ARG A 25 55.77 1.82 3.51
N ASN A 26 56.59 1.10 4.27
CA ASN A 26 56.33 0.40 5.53
C ASN A 26 55.00 -0.34 5.75
N HIS A 27 55.13 -1.66 5.80
CA HIS A 27 54.36 -2.58 6.63
C HIS A 27 54.33 -2.15 8.11
N ARG A 28 53.14 -2.01 8.69
CA ARG A 28 52.87 -2.36 10.10
C ARG A 28 51.47 -2.94 10.23
N ARG A 29 51.40 -4.25 10.53
CA ARG A 29 50.20 -4.95 11.01
C ARG A 29 49.96 -4.59 12.48
N PRO A 30 48.73 -4.29 12.92
CA PRO A 30 48.41 -4.32 14.34
C PRO A 30 48.13 -5.76 14.80
N ARG A 31 48.84 -6.17 15.86
CA ARG A 31 48.61 -7.41 16.62
C ARG A 31 47.37 -7.23 17.49
N ALA A 32 46.40 -8.13 17.36
CA ALA A 32 45.32 -8.30 18.33
C ALA A 32 45.92 -8.76 19.67
N ARG A 33 45.68 -7.98 20.74
CA ARG A 33 45.94 -8.40 22.12
C ARG A 33 44.68 -9.07 22.65
N CYS A 34 44.79 -10.34 23.00
CA CYS A 34 43.82 -11.03 23.85
C CYS A 34 43.94 -10.47 25.26
N ALA A 35 42.90 -9.81 25.76
CA ALA A 35 42.74 -9.50 27.18
C ALA A 35 42.08 -10.71 27.87
N ARG A 36 42.80 -11.29 28.83
CA ARG A 36 42.26 -12.21 29.84
C ARG A 36 41.30 -11.42 30.74
N LEU A 37 40.14 -11.99 31.04
CA LEU A 37 39.28 -11.56 32.13
C LEU A 37 39.43 -12.57 33.27
N ASP A 38 39.85 -12.07 34.43
CA ASP A 38 39.79 -12.74 35.73
C ASP A 38 38.36 -12.64 36.30
N PRO A 39 37.81 -13.68 36.94
CA PRO A 39 36.58 -13.60 37.70
C PRO A 39 36.86 -13.44 39.20
N ARG A 40 36.50 -12.29 39.77
CA ARG A 40 36.24 -12.09 41.21
C ARG A 40 34.95 -11.29 41.32
N GLU A 41 33.88 -11.93 41.78
CA GLU A 41 33.44 -11.91 43.18
C GLU A 41 32.79 -10.57 43.55
N ILE A 42 31.47 -10.47 43.35
CA ILE A 42 30.61 -9.58 44.11
C ILE A 42 29.30 -10.32 44.38
N ARG A 43 29.10 -10.65 45.66
CA ARG A 43 27.79 -10.92 46.26
C ARG A 43 27.04 -9.60 46.37
N HIS A 44 25.75 -9.60 46.11
CA HIS A 44 24.82 -8.86 46.96
C HIS A 44 23.42 -9.47 46.82
N ASP A 45 22.86 -9.75 47.98
CA ASP A 45 21.49 -10.15 48.23
C ASP A 45 20.52 -9.08 47.69
N GLU A 46 19.45 -9.50 47.02
CA GLU A 46 18.18 -8.81 47.17
C GLU A 46 17.01 -9.79 46.95
N VAL A 47 16.22 -9.89 48.01
CA VAL A 47 14.98 -10.63 48.12
C VAL A 47 13.89 -9.85 47.38
N VAL A 48 13.26 -10.48 46.39
CA VAL A 48 11.96 -10.03 45.88
C VAL A 48 11.04 -11.23 45.75
N ASP A 49 10.06 -11.29 46.64
CA ASP A 49 8.88 -12.15 46.57
C ASP A 49 8.10 -11.90 45.27
N GLN A 50 7.97 -12.94 44.44
CA GLN A 50 6.95 -13.01 43.39
C GLN A 50 6.07 -14.23 43.62
N LEU A 51 4.92 -13.95 44.24
CA LEU A 51 3.75 -14.82 44.29
C LEU A 51 3.16 -14.96 42.89
N HIS A 52 3.51 -16.04 42.18
CA HIS A 52 2.71 -16.54 41.07
C HIS A 52 1.78 -17.65 41.54
N GLY A 53 0.52 -17.29 41.78
CA GLY A 53 -0.59 -18.22 41.95
C GLY A 53 -0.80 -19.06 40.69
N ARG A 54 -0.57 -20.37 40.82
CA ARG A 54 -0.99 -21.39 39.86
C ARG A 54 -2.50 -21.59 39.99
N LEU A 55 -3.26 -21.23 38.96
CA LEU A 55 -4.63 -21.71 38.78
C LEU A 55 -4.61 -23.09 38.09
N PRO A 56 -5.41 -24.07 38.56
CA PRO A 56 -5.50 -25.38 37.94
C PRO A 56 -6.37 -25.34 36.67
N THR A 57 -5.84 -25.93 35.60
CA THR A 57 -6.57 -26.23 34.37
C THR A 57 -7.63 -27.30 34.64
N LEU A 58 -8.91 -26.93 34.60
CA LEU A 58 -10.03 -27.87 34.54
C LEU A 58 -10.13 -28.46 33.13
N GLY A 59 -9.91 -29.77 33.04
CA GLY A 59 -10.06 -30.54 31.81
C GLY A 59 -11.54 -30.69 31.45
N VAL A 60 -11.91 -30.17 30.28
CA VAL A 60 -13.22 -30.41 29.65
C VAL A 60 -13.13 -31.68 28.83
N ARG A 61 -13.80 -32.74 29.28
CA ARG A 61 -14.08 -33.95 28.49
C ARG A 61 -15.17 -33.63 27.45
N PRO A 62 -15.04 -34.03 26.18
CA PRO A 62 -16.16 -33.96 25.25
C PRO A 62 -17.18 -35.06 25.56
N GLN A 63 -18.44 -34.66 25.74
CA GLN A 63 -19.59 -35.54 25.85
C GLN A 63 -19.87 -36.21 24.49
N GLN A 64 -19.96 -37.54 24.48
CA GLN A 64 -20.59 -38.31 23.41
C GLN A 64 -22.12 -38.20 23.55
N PRO A 65 -22.87 -37.94 22.46
CA PRO A 65 -24.30 -38.15 22.48
C PRO A 65 -24.62 -39.62 22.21
N ALA A 66 -25.32 -40.23 23.17
CA ALA A 66 -25.98 -41.51 23.03
C ALA A 66 -27.38 -41.31 22.42
N GLY A 67 -27.77 -42.23 21.54
CA GLY A 67 -29.16 -42.63 21.36
C GLY A 67 -29.83 -42.21 20.06
N LEU A 68 -29.92 -43.16 19.12
CA LEU A 68 -31.16 -43.44 18.39
C LEU A 68 -31.11 -44.87 17.85
N GLN A 69 -31.94 -45.72 18.44
CA GLN A 69 -32.25 -47.06 17.95
C GLN A 69 -33.26 -47.01 16.80
N GLN A 70 -33.21 -48.10 16.01
CA GLN A 70 -34.32 -48.78 15.32
C GLN A 70 -34.63 -48.38 13.86
N LYS A 71 -34.23 -49.21 12.87
CA LYS A 71 -35.03 -50.34 12.34
C LYS A 71 -34.36 -51.04 11.13
N ARG A 72 -34.27 -52.37 11.28
CA ARG A 72 -34.29 -53.52 10.34
C ARG A 72 -34.23 -53.32 8.81
N GLY A 73 -33.44 -54.20 8.18
CA GLY A 73 -33.58 -54.72 6.80
C GLY A 73 -32.25 -55.36 6.33
N LEU A 74 -32.02 -56.65 6.60
CA LEU A 74 -32.08 -57.77 5.64
C LEU A 74 -31.07 -57.69 4.46
N GLY A 75 -30.11 -58.64 4.43
CA GLY A 75 -29.42 -59.06 3.21
C GLY A 75 -28.00 -59.63 3.39
N SER A 76 -27.88 -60.97 3.31
CA SER A 76 -26.74 -61.83 2.86
C SER A 76 -25.30 -61.42 3.20
N GLU A 77 -24.50 -62.16 3.98
CA GLU A 77 -23.91 -63.50 3.70
C GLU A 77 -23.12 -63.54 2.38
N ASP A 78 -21.81 -63.24 2.43
CA ASP A 78 -20.70 -64.12 2.01
C ASP A 78 -19.36 -63.36 1.93
N ASP A 79 -18.26 -64.10 2.10
CA ASP A 79 -16.84 -63.76 1.89
C ASP A 79 -16.01 -63.07 3.01
N LEU A 80 -15.43 -63.94 3.86
CA LEU A 80 -14.06 -63.83 4.41
C LEU A 80 -13.02 -64.19 3.30
N PRO A 81 -11.67 -64.04 3.44
CA PRO A 81 -10.88 -63.84 4.67
C PRO A 81 -9.68 -62.88 4.57
N ALA A 82 -8.99 -62.68 5.70
CA ALA A 82 -7.54 -62.89 5.89
C ALA A 82 -6.83 -61.84 6.78
N ARG A 83 -6.32 -62.39 7.89
CA ARG A 83 -5.36 -61.87 8.86
C ARG A 83 -4.11 -61.25 8.22
N VAL A 84 -3.62 -60.14 8.77
CA VAL A 84 -2.17 -59.92 9.01
C VAL A 84 -1.96 -59.08 10.29
N ARG A 85 -1.32 -59.69 11.30
CA ARG A 85 -0.64 -59.01 12.42
C ARG A 85 0.87 -59.11 12.18
N TRP A 86 1.60 -58.00 12.24
CA TRP A 86 3.02 -57.88 12.63
C TRP A 86 3.22 -56.46 13.18
N ARG A 87 3.39 -56.28 14.50
CA ARG A 87 4.67 -56.10 15.21
C ARG A 87 5.72 -55.20 14.53
N GLN A 88 5.91 -54.04 15.16
CA GLN A 88 7.17 -53.62 15.82
C GLN A 88 8.36 -53.24 14.92
N ARG A 89 8.69 -51.94 14.90
CA ARG A 89 10.08 -51.44 15.02
C ARG A 89 10.10 -50.00 15.55
N ARG A 90 10.83 -49.84 16.65
CA ARG A 90 11.42 -48.58 17.12
C ARG A 90 12.57 -48.26 16.16
N ASP A 91 12.80 -46.99 15.86
CA ASP A 91 14.16 -46.49 15.69
C ASP A 91 14.24 -44.98 15.95
N CYS A 92 15.39 -44.63 16.53
CA CYS A 92 15.76 -43.38 17.15
C CYS A 92 16.33 -42.34 16.16
N ARG A 93 16.58 -41.14 16.72
CA ARG A 93 17.31 -39.97 16.17
C ARG A 93 16.40 -39.06 15.33
N VAL A 94 16.39 -37.74 15.52
CA VAL A 94 17.54 -36.83 15.55
C VAL A 94 17.25 -35.62 16.48
N ALA A 95 18.26 -35.27 17.27
CA ALA A 95 18.36 -34.02 18.00
C ALA A 95 18.71 -32.86 17.06
N GLY A 96 18.17 -31.66 17.29
CA GLY A 96 18.65 -30.48 16.55
C GLY A 96 17.82 -29.21 16.70
N LEU A 97 18.03 -28.53 17.82
CA LEU A 97 18.14 -27.07 17.96
C LEU A 97 17.03 -26.17 17.37
N ARG A 98 16.21 -25.67 18.31
CA ARG A 98 15.52 -24.37 18.23
C ARG A 98 16.53 -23.24 18.06
N ALA A 99 16.31 -22.36 17.10
CA ALA A 99 16.86 -21.01 17.10
C ALA A 99 15.71 -20.02 17.25
N ASN A 100 15.78 -19.23 18.33
CA ASN A 100 14.85 -18.18 18.69
C ASN A 100 14.98 -16.96 17.78
N ASN A 101 13.84 -16.36 17.48
CA ASN A 101 13.71 -15.01 16.96
C ASN A 101 14.21 -13.99 18.00
N GLY A 102 15.15 -13.14 17.60
CA GLY A 102 15.61 -11.97 18.35
C GLY A 102 15.60 -10.75 17.43
N VAL A 103 14.46 -10.10 17.33
CA VAL A 103 14.32 -8.77 16.70
C VAL A 103 14.97 -7.75 17.63
N ARG A 104 16.08 -7.16 17.18
CA ARG A 104 16.75 -6.06 17.87
C ARG A 104 16.44 -4.77 17.11
N VAL A 105 15.58 -3.94 17.69
CA VAL A 105 15.34 -2.56 17.24
C VAL A 105 16.53 -1.73 17.69
N MET A 106 17.29 -1.18 16.73
CA MET A 106 18.26 -0.12 16.98
C MET A 106 17.61 1.21 16.59
N ASN A 107 17.35 2.05 17.59
CA ASN A 107 17.12 3.48 17.41
C ASN A 107 18.50 4.13 17.23
N GLU A 108 18.77 4.64 16.04
CA GLU A 108 19.89 5.55 15.80
C GLU A 108 19.48 6.98 16.13
N ALA A 109 20.27 7.59 17.01
CA ALA A 109 20.24 9.01 17.33
C ALA A 109 20.76 9.80 16.13
N VAL A 110 19.94 10.73 15.62
CA VAL A 110 20.38 11.73 14.64
C VAL A 110 20.95 12.92 15.41
N SER A 111 22.25 13.13 15.25
CA SER A 111 23.00 14.28 15.73
C SER A 111 22.58 15.54 14.95
N ASN A 112 22.23 16.60 15.67
CA ASN A 112 22.08 17.95 15.14
C ASN A 112 23.47 18.53 14.83
N GLU A 113 23.72 18.88 13.56
CA GLU A 113 24.80 19.78 13.19
C GLU A 113 24.24 21.19 12.90
N THR A 114 24.95 22.13 13.50
CA THR A 114 24.86 23.59 13.46
C THR A 114 24.86 24.16 12.04
N VAL A 115 23.88 25.02 11.72
CA VAL A 115 23.96 25.94 10.57
C VAL A 115 24.11 27.36 11.10
N ALA A 116 25.22 27.97 10.70
CA ALA A 116 25.65 29.31 11.05
C ALA A 116 24.88 30.40 10.27
N ASP A 117 24.85 31.57 10.89
CA ASP A 117 24.25 32.83 10.48
C ASP A 117 24.63 33.30 9.07
N LEU A 118 23.63 33.78 8.33
CA LEU A 118 23.82 34.74 7.23
C LEU A 118 22.76 35.84 7.32
N GLU A 119 23.23 37.07 7.46
CA GLU A 119 22.46 38.32 7.49
C GLU A 119 21.72 38.60 6.17
N PRO A 120 20.58 39.32 6.21
CA PRO A 120 19.78 39.63 5.02
C PRO A 120 20.23 40.93 4.33
N THR A 121 20.52 40.87 3.04
CA THR A 121 20.66 42.06 2.18
C THR A 121 19.37 42.31 1.38
N ALA A 122 19.04 43.60 1.22
CA ALA A 122 17.78 44.12 0.70
C ALA A 122 17.55 43.87 -0.82
N PRO A 123 16.29 43.93 -1.30
CA PRO A 123 15.93 43.55 -2.67
C PRO A 123 15.94 44.73 -3.67
N PRO A 124 16.39 44.54 -4.93
CA PRO A 124 16.08 45.47 -6.01
C PRO A 124 14.88 45.04 -6.88
N SER A 125 13.98 46.02 -7.04
CA SER A 125 13.08 46.37 -8.15
C SER A 125 12.67 45.36 -9.25
N ARG A 126 11.34 45.33 -9.43
CA ARG A 126 10.49 44.67 -10.44
C ARG A 126 10.86 44.90 -11.92
N ARG A 127 10.76 43.82 -12.72
CA ARG A 127 10.12 43.81 -14.07
C ARG A 127 9.42 42.45 -14.31
N PRO A 128 8.27 42.42 -15.01
CA PRO A 128 7.48 41.21 -15.19
C PRO A 128 7.98 40.38 -16.38
N ALA A 129 8.36 39.12 -16.12
CA ALA A 129 8.60 38.11 -17.14
C ALA A 129 7.40 37.17 -17.20
N LEU A 130 6.81 37.05 -18.38
CA LEU A 130 5.77 36.07 -18.73
C LEU A 130 6.32 34.65 -18.55
N ILE A 131 5.80 33.92 -17.56
CA ILE A 131 6.07 32.50 -17.38
C ILE A 131 4.90 31.72 -17.98
N ALA A 132 5.13 31.12 -19.15
CA ALA A 132 4.30 30.06 -19.67
C ALA A 132 4.50 28.82 -18.79
N GLY A 133 3.55 28.56 -17.90
CA GLY A 133 3.56 27.39 -17.01
C GLY A 133 3.24 26.11 -17.78
N ALA A 134 4.25 25.30 -18.05
CA ALA A 134 4.08 23.89 -18.38
C ALA A 134 3.78 23.13 -17.08
N ILE A 135 2.52 22.77 -16.87
CA ILE A 135 2.09 21.90 -15.78
C ILE A 135 2.41 20.46 -16.18
N ALA A 136 3.50 19.93 -15.63
CA ALA A 136 3.81 18.51 -15.67
C ALA A 136 2.93 17.78 -14.63
N VAL A 137 1.86 17.15 -15.10
CA VAL A 137 1.02 16.27 -14.27
C VAL A 137 1.75 14.94 -14.10
N VAL A 138 2.39 14.77 -12.95
CA VAL A 138 2.95 13.49 -12.50
C VAL A 138 1.80 12.61 -12.00
N LEU A 139 1.28 11.74 -12.87
CA LEU A 139 0.36 10.66 -12.50
C LEU A 139 1.15 9.52 -11.83
N VAL A 140 1.32 9.61 -10.51
CA VAL A 140 1.79 8.49 -9.68
C VAL A 140 0.59 7.73 -9.14
N GLY A 141 0.45 6.47 -9.55
CA GLY A 141 0.00 5.39 -8.67
C GLY A 141 -1.50 5.13 -8.52
N GLY A 142 -2.18 4.69 -9.58
CA GLY A 142 -3.53 4.09 -9.51
C GLY A 142 -3.56 2.56 -9.30
N GLY A 143 -2.54 1.98 -8.68
CA GLY A 143 -2.28 0.53 -8.73
C GLY A 143 -2.68 -0.32 -7.50
N TRP A 144 -3.37 0.21 -6.49
CA TRP A 144 -3.55 -0.51 -5.21
C TRP A 144 -4.98 -0.65 -4.66
N TRP A 145 -6.03 -0.27 -5.40
CA TRP A 145 -7.40 -0.27 -4.83
C TRP A 145 -8.29 -1.47 -5.22
N GLY A 146 -7.74 -2.51 -5.85
CA GLY A 146 -8.52 -3.62 -6.41
C GLY A 146 -8.78 -4.85 -5.52
N TYR A 147 -8.40 -4.86 -4.23
CA TYR A 147 -8.31 -6.13 -3.48
C TYR A 147 -9.17 -6.31 -2.21
N SER A 148 -10.13 -5.43 -1.88
CA SER A 148 -10.80 -5.52 -0.57
C SER A 148 -12.32 -5.66 -0.52
N HIS A 149 -13.06 -5.71 -1.64
CA HIS A 149 -14.52 -5.79 -1.57
C HIS A 149 -15.04 -7.14 -2.08
N GLY A 150 -15.04 -8.10 -1.15
CA GLY A 150 -15.68 -9.40 -1.27
C GLY A 150 -17.18 -9.27 -1.51
N TRP A 151 -17.55 -9.53 -2.75
CA TRP A 151 -18.90 -9.63 -3.27
C TRP A 151 -19.37 -11.08 -3.14
N PHE A 152 -20.18 -11.39 -2.13
CA PHE A 152 -21.13 -12.51 -2.08
C PHE A 152 -22.26 -12.04 -1.15
N GLY A 153 -23.55 -12.00 -1.50
CA GLY A 153 -24.34 -12.92 -2.30
C GLY A 153 -25.38 -13.54 -1.36
N GLY A 154 -26.62 -13.02 -1.34
CA GLY A 154 -27.67 -13.54 -0.46
C GLY A 154 -29.00 -12.79 -0.57
N ARG A 155 -29.82 -13.19 -1.55
CA ARG A 155 -31.17 -12.66 -1.82
C ARG A 155 -32.18 -13.51 -1.04
N ALA A 156 -32.85 -12.94 -0.04
CA ALA A 156 -33.96 -13.60 0.67
C ALA A 156 -35.28 -12.82 0.48
N LYS A 157 -36.36 -13.57 0.21
CA LYS A 157 -37.74 -13.10 -0.01
C LYS A 157 -38.38 -12.64 1.33
N PRO A 158 -39.25 -11.61 1.33
CA PRO A 158 -39.98 -11.23 2.53
C PRO A 158 -41.18 -12.15 2.78
N SER A 159 -41.32 -12.62 4.02
CA SER A 159 -42.49 -13.34 4.51
C SER A 159 -43.42 -12.41 5.28
N ALA A 160 -44.72 -12.67 5.17
CA ALA A 160 -45.81 -11.82 5.60
C ALA A 160 -46.15 -11.93 7.11
N ALA A 161 -46.62 -10.80 7.64
CA ALA A 161 -47.60 -10.58 8.71
C ALA A 161 -47.50 -11.33 10.05
N SER A 162 -47.41 -10.57 11.14
CA SER A 162 -48.38 -10.69 12.23
C SER A 162 -48.55 -9.36 12.98
N SER A 163 -49.81 -9.08 13.29
CA SER A 163 -50.37 -7.88 13.89
C SER A 163 -50.70 -8.15 15.35
N SER A 164 -50.34 -7.26 16.27
CA SER A 164 -51.02 -7.15 17.55
C SER A 164 -51.11 -5.69 18.01
N ASN A 165 -52.36 -5.29 18.24
CA ASN A 165 -52.80 -4.03 18.81
C ASN A 165 -52.34 -3.90 20.28
N GLY A 166 -51.82 -2.72 20.63
CA GLY A 166 -51.54 -2.32 22.01
C GLY A 166 -51.73 -0.81 22.17
N LYS A 167 -52.63 -0.44 23.07
CA LYS A 167 -53.18 0.91 23.33
C LYS A 167 -52.12 1.97 23.68
N SER A 168 -52.33 3.15 23.11
CA SER A 168 -51.59 4.39 23.35
C SER A 168 -51.67 4.92 24.79
N ALA A 169 -50.53 5.34 25.31
CA ALA A 169 -50.41 6.43 26.28
C ALA A 169 -49.71 7.61 25.59
N ALA A 170 -50.08 8.83 25.98
CA ALA A 170 -49.88 10.08 25.26
C ALA A 170 -48.40 10.40 24.93
N ILE A 171 -48.14 10.64 23.64
CA ILE A 171 -46.84 10.96 23.04
C ILE A 171 -46.89 12.40 22.52
N SER A 172 -45.93 13.22 22.95
CA SER A 172 -45.55 14.49 22.32
C SER A 172 -45.43 14.33 20.80
N PRO A 173 -45.84 15.30 19.96
CA PRO A 173 -45.92 15.09 18.51
C PRO A 173 -44.58 14.61 17.94
N PRO A 174 -44.53 13.41 17.32
CA PRO A 174 -43.30 12.87 16.75
C PRO A 174 -42.86 13.75 15.58
N VAL A 175 -41.57 14.05 15.55
CA VAL A 175 -40.91 14.61 14.35
C VAL A 175 -41.23 13.67 13.19
N ALA A 176 -41.97 14.18 12.21
CA ALA A 176 -42.55 13.37 11.14
C ALA A 176 -41.46 12.63 10.36
N GLY A 177 -41.38 11.30 10.53
CA GLY A 177 -40.69 10.41 9.60
C GLY A 177 -39.87 9.25 10.21
N LEU A 178 -39.41 9.35 11.46
CA LEU A 178 -38.56 8.31 12.07
C LEU A 178 -39.41 7.35 12.90
N ARG A 179 -39.37 6.05 12.58
CA ARG A 179 -40.13 5.03 13.33
C ARG A 179 -39.42 4.75 14.65
N VAL A 180 -39.99 5.25 15.75
CA VAL A 180 -39.52 4.95 17.12
C VAL A 180 -39.78 3.48 17.44
N LEU A 181 -38.78 2.80 17.99
CA LEU A 181 -38.82 1.38 18.33
C LEU A 181 -38.78 1.12 19.84
N ALA A 182 -38.08 1.97 20.59
CA ALA A 182 -37.97 1.89 22.04
C ALA A 182 -37.64 3.28 22.62
N GLU A 183 -37.84 3.46 23.92
CA GLU A 183 -37.46 4.66 24.67
C GLU A 183 -36.61 4.23 25.88
N VAL A 184 -35.46 4.87 26.06
CA VAL A 184 -34.54 4.60 27.18
C VAL A 184 -34.14 5.93 27.80
N ASN A 185 -34.46 6.15 29.07
CA ASN A 185 -34.17 7.40 29.80
C ASN A 185 -34.66 8.66 29.06
N GLY A 186 -35.84 8.61 28.44
CA GLY A 186 -36.39 9.71 27.66
C GLY A 186 -35.79 9.90 26.26
N LYS A 187 -34.84 9.04 25.85
CA LYS A 187 -34.25 9.03 24.51
C LYS A 187 -34.95 7.99 23.63
N ASN A 188 -35.50 8.45 22.52
CA ASN A 188 -36.13 7.59 21.52
C ASN A 188 -35.06 6.90 20.67
N ILE A 189 -35.12 5.58 20.61
CA ILE A 189 -34.34 4.76 19.68
C ILE A 189 -35.15 4.59 18.40
N THR A 190 -34.57 5.02 17.29
CA THR A 190 -35.20 5.04 15.97
C THR A 190 -34.76 3.85 15.11
N ALA A 191 -35.56 3.51 14.09
CA ALA A 191 -35.25 2.43 13.17
C ALA A 191 -33.94 2.66 12.38
N GLU A 192 -33.58 3.91 12.16
CA GLU A 192 -32.42 4.36 11.40
C GLU A 192 -31.12 4.11 12.17
N GLU A 193 -31.15 4.29 13.50
CA GLU A 193 -29.99 4.04 14.37
C GLU A 193 -29.62 2.55 14.45
N ILE A 194 -30.63 1.67 14.41
CA ILE A 194 -30.40 0.22 14.42
C ILE A 194 -30.22 -0.36 13.02
N ALA A 195 -30.46 0.42 11.96
CA ALA A 195 -30.40 -0.05 10.58
C ALA A 195 -29.07 -0.74 10.22
N PRO A 196 -27.89 -0.28 10.69
CA PRO A 196 -26.63 -0.99 10.44
C PRO A 196 -26.58 -2.40 11.04
N LEU A 197 -27.18 -2.61 12.22
CA LEU A 197 -27.24 -3.92 12.87
C LEU A 197 -28.20 -4.86 12.14
N VAL A 198 -29.37 -4.34 11.75
CA VAL A 198 -30.36 -5.12 10.99
C VAL A 198 -29.84 -5.46 9.60
N GLY A 199 -29.09 -4.55 8.96
CA GLY A 199 -28.42 -4.78 7.68
C GLY A 199 -27.37 -5.88 7.72
N GLN A 200 -26.83 -6.20 8.90
CA GLN A 200 -25.92 -7.33 9.13
C GLN A 200 -26.68 -8.67 9.34
N GLY A 201 -28.01 -8.69 9.19
CA GLY A 201 -28.84 -9.88 9.37
C GLY A 201 -29.20 -10.18 10.83
N ILE A 202 -28.93 -9.25 11.76
CA ILE A 202 -29.34 -9.39 13.16
C ILE A 202 -30.85 -9.17 13.25
N ASP A 203 -31.54 -10.02 14.00
CA ASP A 203 -32.96 -9.86 14.29
C ASP A 203 -33.23 -8.48 14.92
N ARG A 204 -34.35 -7.85 14.54
CA ARG A 204 -34.67 -6.48 14.96
C ARG A 204 -34.75 -6.35 16.48
N ALA A 205 -35.33 -7.32 17.19
CA ALA A 205 -35.44 -7.25 18.64
C ALA A 205 -34.04 -7.34 19.29
N VAL A 206 -33.19 -8.23 18.79
CA VAL A 206 -31.80 -8.38 19.25
C VAL A 206 -30.96 -7.13 18.92
N ALA A 207 -31.21 -6.49 17.77
CA ALA A 207 -30.54 -5.25 17.39
C ALA A 207 -30.91 -4.09 18.32
N VAL A 208 -32.19 -3.96 18.67
CA VAL A 208 -32.66 -2.95 19.64
C VAL A 208 -32.01 -3.20 21.00
N ASP A 209 -32.04 -4.41 21.53
CA ASP A 209 -31.46 -4.75 22.84
C ASP A 209 -29.95 -4.45 22.92
N ARG A 210 -29.19 -4.82 21.87
CA ARG A 210 -27.77 -4.47 21.76
C ARG A 210 -27.54 -2.96 21.69
N TYR A 211 -28.42 -2.23 21.01
CA TYR A 211 -28.33 -0.78 20.93
C TYR A 211 -28.64 -0.11 22.28
N VAL A 212 -29.66 -0.59 23.00
CA VAL A 212 -29.97 -0.16 24.38
C VAL A 212 -28.75 -0.33 25.28
N THR A 213 -28.09 -1.50 25.22
CA THR A 213 -26.88 -1.76 26.01
C THR A 213 -25.74 -0.78 25.68
N ARG A 214 -25.55 -0.45 24.39
CA ARG A 214 -24.56 0.55 23.96
C ARG A 214 -24.92 1.95 24.46
N LEU A 215 -26.19 2.32 24.43
CA LEU A 215 -26.67 3.63 24.89
C LEU A 215 -26.42 3.79 26.40
N LEU A 216 -26.76 2.77 27.19
CA LEU A 216 -26.51 2.78 28.64
C LEU A 216 -25.01 2.85 28.97
N ALA A 217 -24.17 2.11 28.24
CA ALA A 217 -22.73 2.17 28.41
C ALA A 217 -22.16 3.56 28.03
N ALA A 218 -22.68 4.19 26.97
CA ALA A 218 -22.28 5.54 26.57
C ALA A 218 -22.71 6.60 27.61
N ASP A 219 -23.90 6.47 28.19
CA ASP A 219 -24.38 7.36 29.26
C ASP A 219 -23.52 7.22 30.52
N ALA A 220 -23.23 5.97 30.94
CA ALA A 220 -22.33 5.72 32.06
C ALA A 220 -20.90 6.27 31.81
N ALA A 221 -20.40 6.20 30.57
CA ALA A 221 -19.12 6.78 30.21
C ALA A 221 -19.12 8.32 30.31
N ASN A 222 -20.22 8.98 29.93
CA ASN A 222 -20.36 10.43 30.07
C ASN A 222 -20.40 10.88 31.54
N GLU A 223 -20.98 10.05 32.42
CA GLU A 223 -21.03 10.33 33.87
C GLU A 223 -19.69 10.06 34.57
N MET A 224 -19.06 8.92 34.27
CA MET A 224 -17.83 8.49 34.94
C MET A 224 -16.56 9.15 34.37
N TYR A 225 -16.55 9.51 33.09
CA TYR A 225 -15.37 10.01 32.35
C TYR A 225 -15.73 11.22 31.45
N PRO A 226 -16.13 12.36 32.04
CA PRO A 226 -16.70 13.47 31.27
C PRO A 226 -15.71 14.13 30.31
N GLU A 227 -14.44 14.30 30.71
CA GLU A 227 -13.44 14.98 29.88
C GLU A 227 -12.99 14.09 28.70
N GLU A 228 -12.74 12.81 28.96
CA GLU A 228 -12.41 11.82 27.93
C GLU A 228 -13.57 11.64 26.95
N SER A 229 -14.80 11.57 27.46
CA SER A 229 -16.01 11.44 26.64
C SER A 229 -16.22 12.66 25.75
N LYS A 230 -15.97 13.87 26.26
CA LYS A 230 -16.06 15.10 25.47
C LYS A 230 -15.05 15.12 24.31
N VAL A 231 -13.80 14.71 24.57
CA VAL A 231 -12.77 14.60 23.54
C VAL A 231 -13.13 13.52 22.51
N ALA A 232 -13.55 12.34 22.97
CA ALA A 232 -13.95 11.23 22.11
C ALA A 232 -15.14 11.60 21.22
N ARG A 233 -16.16 12.27 21.76
CA ARG A 233 -17.31 12.77 20.99
C ARG A 233 -16.89 13.79 19.94
N ALA A 234 -16.06 14.76 20.29
CA ALA A 234 -15.59 15.76 19.33
C ALA A 234 -14.76 15.12 18.20
N ALA A 235 -13.97 14.08 18.50
CA ALA A 235 -13.24 13.32 17.49
C ALA A 235 -14.19 12.51 16.59
N ALA A 236 -15.13 11.78 17.18
CA ALA A 236 -16.11 10.98 16.45
C ALA A 236 -17.03 11.85 15.57
N GLU A 237 -17.47 13.00 16.06
CA GLU A 237 -18.29 13.95 15.30
C GLU A 237 -17.55 14.43 14.04
N ARG A 238 -16.27 14.81 14.17
CA ARG A 238 -15.46 15.24 13.01
C ARG A 238 -15.31 14.12 11.97
N GLU A 239 -15.12 12.89 12.41
CA GLU A 239 -15.01 11.74 11.53
C GLU A 239 -16.33 11.44 10.81
N VAL A 240 -17.44 11.42 11.55
CA VAL A 240 -18.76 11.15 10.96
C VAL A 240 -19.16 12.26 9.98
N LEU A 241 -18.93 13.52 10.32
CA LEU A 241 -19.24 14.65 9.43
C LEU A 241 -18.33 14.67 8.20
N SER A 242 -17.05 14.32 8.33
CA SER A 242 -16.14 14.24 7.19
C SER A 242 -16.59 13.14 6.22
N GLN A 243 -16.92 11.94 6.72
CA GLN A 243 -17.43 10.85 5.90
C GLN A 243 -18.77 11.19 5.26
N LEU A 244 -19.69 11.83 6.00
CA LEU A 244 -20.97 12.28 5.47
C LEU A 244 -20.77 13.23 4.29
N PHE A 245 -19.89 14.24 4.45
CA PHE A 245 -19.57 15.18 3.39
C PHE A 245 -18.97 14.47 2.18
N LEU A 246 -17.93 13.65 2.37
CA LEU A 246 -17.25 12.93 1.29
C LEU A 246 -18.23 12.04 0.52
N ASN A 247 -19.08 11.28 1.21
CA ASN A 247 -20.05 10.38 0.58
C ASN A 247 -21.13 11.14 -0.19
N ARG A 248 -21.74 12.16 0.42
CA ARG A 248 -22.77 12.98 -0.24
C ARG A 248 -22.19 13.71 -1.45
N ARG A 249 -21.04 14.35 -1.26
CA ARG A 249 -20.41 15.13 -2.31
C ARG A 249 -19.93 14.27 -3.48
N THR A 250 -19.36 13.10 -3.21
CA THR A 250 -18.98 12.13 -4.25
C THR A 250 -20.20 11.70 -5.07
N ASN A 251 -21.34 11.45 -4.42
CA ASN A 251 -22.56 11.06 -5.12
C ASN A 251 -23.13 12.20 -5.98
N GLU A 252 -23.13 13.43 -5.46
CA GLU A 252 -23.52 14.63 -6.23
C GLU A 252 -22.64 14.82 -7.47
N LEU A 253 -21.31 14.78 -7.30
CA LEU A 253 -20.36 14.92 -8.40
C LEU A 253 -20.50 13.79 -9.42
N ARG A 254 -20.74 12.56 -8.95
CA ARG A 254 -20.98 11.41 -9.84
C ARG A 254 -22.24 11.58 -10.68
N GLN A 255 -23.31 12.15 -10.12
CA GLN A 255 -24.55 12.45 -10.85
C GLN A 255 -24.38 13.64 -11.79
N ALA A 256 -23.58 14.63 -11.41
CA ALA A 256 -23.28 15.80 -12.22
C ALA A 256 -22.34 15.48 -13.41
N THR A 257 -21.52 14.44 -13.31
CA THR A 257 -20.58 14.04 -14.38
C THR A 257 -21.36 13.49 -15.57
N THR A 258 -21.28 14.18 -16.71
CA THR A 258 -21.99 13.78 -17.93
C THR A 258 -21.18 12.78 -18.76
N ASP A 259 -21.86 12.08 -19.67
CA ASP A 259 -21.19 11.18 -20.61
C ASP A 259 -20.25 11.93 -21.57
N ALA A 260 -20.54 13.20 -21.87
CA ALA A 260 -19.67 14.06 -22.68
C ALA A 260 -18.34 14.35 -21.97
N ASP A 261 -18.35 14.54 -20.65
CA ASP A 261 -17.13 14.72 -19.85
C ASP A 261 -16.26 13.46 -19.87
N ILE A 262 -16.90 12.28 -19.78
CA ILE A 262 -16.21 10.98 -19.85
C ILE A 262 -15.57 10.78 -21.22
N GLU A 263 -16.29 11.08 -22.31
CA GLU A 263 -15.74 11.00 -23.66
C GLU A 263 -14.57 11.95 -23.88
N LYS A 264 -14.69 13.19 -23.41
CA LYS A 264 -13.63 14.19 -23.49
C LYS A 264 -12.39 13.71 -22.73
N PHE A 265 -12.57 13.25 -21.49
CA PHE A 265 -11.50 12.71 -20.67
C PHE A 265 -10.83 11.52 -21.36
N TYR A 266 -11.60 10.59 -21.92
CA TYR A 266 -11.07 9.43 -22.63
C TYR A 266 -10.22 9.86 -23.84
N LYS A 267 -10.69 10.79 -24.66
CA LYS A 267 -9.94 11.27 -25.84
C LYS A 267 -8.64 11.99 -25.45
N GLU A 268 -8.66 12.78 -24.37
CA GLU A 268 -7.50 13.57 -23.93
C GLU A 268 -6.45 12.73 -23.19
N ASN A 269 -6.87 11.76 -22.38
CA ASN A 269 -5.99 11.05 -21.44
C ASN A 269 -5.64 9.63 -21.90
N VAL A 270 -6.43 9.01 -22.78
CA VAL A 270 -6.25 7.61 -23.20
C VAL A 270 -5.64 7.59 -24.59
N ARG A 271 -4.30 7.52 -24.65
CA ARG A 271 -3.55 7.49 -25.92
C ARG A 271 -3.29 6.05 -26.32
N ASP A 272 -3.32 5.78 -27.63
CA ASP A 272 -3.10 4.41 -28.14
C ASP A 272 -1.69 3.91 -27.83
N ALA A 273 -0.73 4.85 -27.73
CA ALA A 273 0.65 4.59 -27.33
C ALA A 273 0.78 4.04 -25.89
N ASP A 274 -0.13 4.39 -24.98
CA ASP A 274 -0.09 3.96 -23.59
C ASP A 274 -0.45 2.47 -23.44
N TYR A 275 -1.17 1.92 -24.41
CA TYR A 275 -1.56 0.51 -24.47
C TYR A 275 -0.62 -0.32 -25.32
N ALA A 276 0.46 0.24 -25.85
CA ALA A 276 1.47 -0.54 -26.54
C ALA A 276 2.08 -1.59 -25.59
N ASN A 277 2.32 -2.78 -26.13
CA ASN A 277 3.02 -3.84 -25.45
C ASN A 277 4.47 -3.88 -25.95
N TYR A 278 5.40 -4.01 -25.03
CA TYR A 278 6.83 -3.94 -25.30
C TYR A 278 7.48 -5.27 -24.97
N ARG A 279 8.38 -5.75 -25.83
CA ARG A 279 9.29 -6.83 -25.50
C ARG A 279 10.59 -6.22 -25.02
N LEU A 280 10.83 -6.32 -23.73
CA LEU A 280 11.95 -5.67 -23.06
C LEU A 280 12.97 -6.71 -22.60
N ASN A 281 14.23 -6.40 -22.84
CA ASN A 281 15.33 -7.08 -22.16
C ASN A 281 16.02 -6.08 -21.24
N TYR A 282 16.58 -6.57 -20.14
CA TYR A 282 17.27 -5.76 -19.16
C TYR A 282 18.63 -6.36 -18.80
N TYR A 283 19.54 -5.48 -18.42
CA TYR A 283 20.81 -5.81 -17.84
C TYR A 283 20.96 -5.03 -16.53
N LEU A 284 21.22 -5.74 -15.44
CA LEU A 284 21.38 -5.17 -14.11
C LEU A 284 22.76 -5.54 -13.59
N THR A 285 23.57 -4.54 -13.22
CA THR A 285 24.91 -4.74 -12.65
C THR A 285 25.10 -3.84 -11.44
N GLY A 286 25.90 -4.29 -10.46
CA GLY A 286 26.25 -3.48 -9.28
C GLY A 286 27.44 -2.55 -9.51
N ASP A 287 28.19 -2.72 -10.60
CA ASP A 287 29.43 -1.98 -10.89
C ASP A 287 29.20 -0.90 -11.95
N GLU A 288 29.58 0.34 -11.60
CA GLU A 288 29.48 1.51 -12.50
C GLU A 288 30.39 1.36 -13.73
N ASN A 289 31.57 0.73 -13.58
CA ASN A 289 32.48 0.52 -14.71
C ASN A 289 31.94 -0.50 -15.70
N ASP A 290 31.34 -1.57 -15.20
CA ASP A 290 30.71 -2.61 -16.01
C ASP A 290 29.50 -2.05 -16.78
N ALA A 291 28.66 -1.25 -16.13
CA ALA A 291 27.56 -0.56 -16.80
C ALA A 291 28.05 0.40 -17.89
N ALA A 292 29.13 1.16 -17.64
CA ALA A 292 29.71 2.07 -18.61
C ALA A 292 30.35 1.33 -19.81
N MET A 293 31.04 0.22 -19.56
CA MET A 293 31.57 -0.65 -20.63
C MET A 293 30.44 -1.25 -21.44
N MET A 294 29.39 -1.75 -20.80
CA MET A 294 28.20 -2.28 -21.47
C MET A 294 27.58 -1.23 -22.39
N ALA A 295 27.36 0.00 -21.90
CA ALA A 295 26.84 1.10 -22.72
C ALA A 295 27.72 1.42 -23.95
N ARG A 296 29.05 1.37 -23.80
CA ARG A 296 29.99 1.55 -24.93
C ARG A 296 29.92 0.41 -25.94
N ASN A 297 29.86 -0.83 -25.47
CA ASN A 297 29.79 -2.01 -26.33
C ASN A 297 28.47 -2.07 -27.11
N ILE A 298 27.38 -1.65 -26.47
CA ILE A 298 26.08 -1.46 -27.12
C ILE A 298 26.17 -0.42 -28.25
N ALA A 299 26.81 0.73 -28.00
CA ALA A 299 27.03 1.75 -29.03
C ALA A 299 27.89 1.24 -30.20
N ALA A 300 28.80 0.29 -29.94
CA ALA A 300 29.61 -0.40 -30.94
C ALA A 300 28.88 -1.56 -31.64
N ASN A 301 27.62 -1.84 -31.27
CA ASN A 301 26.82 -2.95 -31.78
C ASN A 301 27.46 -4.33 -31.58
N ASP A 302 28.16 -4.51 -30.45
CA ASP A 302 28.80 -5.78 -30.09
C ASP A 302 27.76 -6.85 -29.71
N ARG A 303 27.80 -7.99 -30.42
CA ARG A 303 26.87 -9.10 -30.24
C ARG A 303 27.03 -9.78 -28.87
N GLU A 304 28.24 -9.81 -28.31
CA GLU A 304 28.48 -10.45 -27.02
C GLU A 304 27.82 -9.66 -25.87
N ALA A 305 27.87 -8.33 -25.95
CA ALA A 305 27.21 -7.44 -25.01
C ALA A 305 25.67 -7.60 -25.06
N ILE A 306 25.10 -7.67 -26.26
CA ILE A 306 23.65 -7.83 -26.47
C ILE A 306 23.15 -9.18 -25.90
N ASN A 307 23.96 -10.24 -25.99
CA ASN A 307 23.58 -11.57 -25.48
C ASN A 307 23.54 -11.66 -23.93
N LYS A 308 24.10 -10.68 -23.21
CA LYS A 308 24.07 -10.65 -21.73
C LYS A 308 22.75 -10.14 -21.16
N PHE A 309 21.88 -9.58 -22.00
CA PHE A 309 20.58 -9.09 -21.58
C PHE A 309 19.62 -10.24 -21.24
N GLN A 310 18.81 -10.04 -20.20
CA GLN A 310 17.77 -10.98 -19.77
C GLN A 310 16.39 -10.44 -20.13
N ALA A 311 15.48 -11.31 -20.59
CA ALA A 311 14.10 -10.89 -20.84
C ALA A 311 13.40 -10.48 -19.53
N VAL A 312 12.69 -9.34 -19.56
CA VAL A 312 11.90 -8.84 -18.42
C VAL A 312 10.75 -9.80 -18.11
N SER A 313 10.05 -10.28 -19.16
CA SER A 313 9.05 -11.34 -19.02
C SER A 313 9.62 -12.67 -19.50
N LYS A 314 9.75 -13.63 -18.57
CA LYS A 314 10.17 -15.01 -18.86
C LYS A 314 8.97 -15.93 -19.14
N GLN A 315 7.74 -15.42 -19.07
CA GLN A 315 6.50 -16.19 -19.21
C GLN A 315 5.67 -15.70 -20.41
N GLY A 316 5.14 -16.63 -21.19
CA GLY A 316 4.31 -16.34 -22.37
C GLY A 316 5.11 -15.71 -23.53
N ASP A 317 4.45 -14.82 -24.28
CA ASP A 317 4.99 -14.22 -25.50
C ASP A 317 6.11 -13.16 -25.26
N GLY A 318 6.46 -12.89 -24.00
CA GLY A 318 7.52 -11.94 -23.63
C GLY A 318 7.15 -10.45 -23.76
N PHE A 319 5.89 -10.15 -24.10
CA PHE A 319 5.37 -8.78 -24.19
C PHE A 319 4.80 -8.32 -22.84
N VAL A 320 5.14 -7.09 -22.45
CA VAL A 320 4.64 -6.46 -21.23
C VAL A 320 3.95 -5.12 -21.56
N PRO A 321 2.79 -4.82 -20.94
CA PRO A 321 2.16 -3.50 -21.06
C PRO A 321 2.98 -2.45 -20.30
N LEU A 322 2.82 -1.18 -20.67
CA LEU A 322 3.60 -0.07 -20.10
C LEU A 322 3.52 0.03 -18.57
N GLY A 323 2.35 -0.26 -17.99
CA GLY A 323 2.13 -0.26 -16.54
C GLY A 323 2.85 -1.39 -15.78
N GLN A 324 3.35 -2.42 -16.47
CA GLN A 324 4.13 -3.50 -15.87
C GLN A 324 5.64 -3.31 -16.05
N VAL A 325 6.08 -2.23 -16.68
CA VAL A 325 7.50 -1.90 -16.80
C VAL A 325 8.06 -1.55 -15.41
N PRO A 326 9.14 -2.20 -14.96
CA PRO A 326 9.65 -2.02 -13.61
C PRO A 326 10.24 -0.61 -13.40
N TYR A 327 10.34 -0.21 -12.14
CA TYR A 327 10.94 1.06 -11.68
C TYR A 327 10.31 2.34 -12.24
N GLY A 328 9.06 2.27 -12.75
CA GLY A 328 8.37 3.44 -13.28
C GLY A 328 8.97 3.99 -14.59
N LEU A 329 9.78 3.18 -15.28
CA LEU A 329 10.46 3.59 -16.52
C LEU A 329 9.54 3.56 -17.76
N GLY A 330 8.24 3.33 -17.58
CA GLY A 330 7.27 3.22 -18.66
C GLY A 330 7.29 4.42 -19.60
N GLN A 331 7.30 5.65 -19.09
CA GLN A 331 7.32 6.84 -19.96
C GLN A 331 8.56 6.93 -20.85
N LEU A 332 9.73 6.52 -20.33
CA LEU A 332 10.97 6.48 -21.11
C LEU A 332 10.91 5.41 -22.18
N VAL A 333 10.39 4.22 -21.84
CA VAL A 333 10.16 3.13 -22.79
C VAL A 333 9.19 3.54 -23.91
N ALA A 334 8.11 4.25 -23.58
CA ALA A 334 7.14 4.74 -24.57
C ALA A 334 7.73 5.79 -25.53
N SER A 335 8.74 6.53 -25.11
CA SER A 335 9.39 7.56 -25.93
C SER A 335 10.49 7.02 -26.85
N ALA A 336 11.01 5.82 -26.56
CA ALA A 336 12.13 5.23 -27.27
C ALA A 336 11.67 4.34 -28.43
N LYS A 337 12.53 4.15 -29.44
CA LYS A 337 12.22 3.35 -30.63
C LYS A 337 12.55 1.88 -30.40
N THR A 338 11.96 1.03 -31.23
CA THR A 338 12.32 -0.38 -31.30
C THR A 338 13.80 -0.53 -31.68
N GLY A 339 14.55 -1.30 -30.90
CA GLY A 339 15.99 -1.46 -31.04
C GLY A 339 16.81 -0.49 -30.19
N ASP A 340 16.20 0.56 -29.62
CA ASP A 340 16.91 1.52 -28.77
C ASP A 340 17.22 0.92 -27.39
N PHE A 341 18.27 1.48 -26.79
CA PHE A 341 18.71 1.18 -25.44
C PHE A 341 18.49 2.40 -24.56
N ILE A 342 17.99 2.18 -23.35
CA ILE A 342 17.69 3.21 -22.37
C ILE A 342 18.49 2.94 -21.10
N GLY A 343 19.30 3.91 -20.68
CA GLY A 343 20.12 3.82 -19.46
C GLY A 343 21.58 4.25 -19.69
N PRO A 344 22.47 4.05 -18.71
CA PRO A 344 22.23 3.35 -17.44
C PRO A 344 21.46 4.19 -16.39
N PHE A 345 20.53 3.57 -15.67
CA PHE A 345 19.79 4.19 -14.56
C PHE A 345 20.19 3.59 -13.22
N ARG A 346 20.36 4.44 -12.20
CA ARG A 346 20.61 4.00 -10.83
C ARG A 346 19.30 3.55 -10.18
N VAL A 347 19.20 2.26 -9.87
CA VAL A 347 18.10 1.65 -9.11
C VAL A 347 18.62 1.15 -7.76
N ARG A 348 17.72 0.72 -6.86
CA ARG A 348 18.12 0.22 -5.53
C ARG A 348 19.07 -0.97 -5.61
N ASP A 349 18.93 -1.79 -6.65
CA ASP A 349 19.66 -3.04 -6.84
C ASP A 349 20.92 -2.89 -7.71
N GLY A 350 21.27 -1.67 -8.14
CA GLY A 350 22.44 -1.40 -9.00
C GLY A 350 22.15 -0.43 -10.15
N LEU A 351 22.81 -0.64 -11.29
CA LEU A 351 22.60 0.08 -12.54
C LEU A 351 21.84 -0.79 -13.54
N LEU A 352 20.73 -0.25 -14.03
CA LEU A 352 19.83 -0.90 -14.97
C LEU A 352 20.00 -0.30 -16.37
N ILE A 353 20.17 -1.17 -17.37
CA ILE A 353 20.11 -0.84 -18.80
C ILE A 353 18.97 -1.64 -19.40
N LEU A 354 18.08 -0.97 -20.14
CA LEU A 354 16.95 -1.59 -20.82
C LEU A 354 17.19 -1.56 -22.34
N GLN A 355 16.76 -2.63 -23.01
CA GLN A 355 16.71 -2.73 -24.46
C GLN A 355 15.27 -3.00 -24.89
N ILE A 356 14.78 -2.22 -25.85
CA ILE A 356 13.48 -2.46 -26.47
C ILE A 356 13.70 -3.35 -27.68
N GLN A 357 13.32 -4.63 -27.58
CA GLN A 357 13.51 -5.57 -28.68
C GLN A 357 12.42 -5.43 -29.74
N ASP A 358 11.16 -5.35 -29.31
CA ASP A 358 10.01 -5.29 -30.19
C ASP A 358 8.88 -4.49 -29.54
N THR A 359 8.02 -3.90 -30.36
CA THR A 359 6.88 -3.08 -29.93
C THR A 359 5.66 -3.49 -30.71
N ARG A 360 4.57 -3.80 -30.00
CA ARG A 360 3.29 -4.14 -30.61
C ARG A 360 2.23 -3.19 -30.12
N ALA A 361 1.44 -2.63 -31.03
CA ALA A 361 0.25 -1.88 -30.65
C ALA A 361 -0.68 -2.80 -29.86
N GLY A 362 -1.00 -2.42 -28.62
CA GLY A 362 -2.00 -3.15 -27.85
C GLY A 362 -3.40 -2.68 -28.20
N LYS A 363 -4.37 -3.46 -27.75
CA LYS A 363 -5.78 -3.15 -27.96
C LYS A 363 -6.21 -2.15 -26.91
N LYS A 364 -6.53 -0.94 -27.34
CA LYS A 364 -7.17 0.07 -26.50
C LYS A 364 -8.51 -0.48 -25.98
N PRO A 365 -8.78 -0.41 -24.67
CA PRO A 365 -10.06 -0.84 -24.13
C PRO A 365 -11.15 0.10 -24.65
N PRO A 366 -12.29 -0.42 -25.12
CA PRO A 366 -13.40 0.42 -25.58
C PRO A 366 -13.95 1.24 -24.41
N LEU A 367 -14.44 2.44 -24.71
CA LEU A 367 -15.01 3.36 -23.70
C LEU A 367 -16.06 2.67 -22.83
N THR A 368 -16.85 1.75 -23.38
CA THR A 368 -17.89 1.01 -22.66
C THR A 368 -17.36 0.19 -21.49
N GLN A 369 -16.12 -0.31 -21.56
CA GLN A 369 -15.51 -1.10 -20.48
C GLN A 369 -14.92 -0.23 -19.37
N VAL A 370 -14.45 0.98 -19.69
CA VAL A 370 -13.73 1.86 -18.76
C VAL A 370 -14.56 3.07 -18.32
N LYS A 371 -15.81 3.19 -18.77
CA LYS A 371 -16.68 4.35 -18.51
C LYS A 371 -16.83 4.64 -17.02
N ASP A 372 -17.14 3.63 -16.22
CA ASP A 372 -17.36 3.80 -14.78
C ASP A 372 -16.07 4.12 -14.01
N GLU A 373 -14.94 3.56 -14.45
CA GLU A 373 -13.62 3.87 -13.90
C GLU A 373 -13.25 5.33 -14.18
N ILE A 374 -13.41 5.78 -15.43
CA ILE A 374 -13.17 7.18 -15.81
C ILE A 374 -14.08 8.13 -15.04
N ARG A 375 -15.36 7.79 -14.87
CA ARG A 375 -16.27 8.58 -14.03
C ARG A 375 -15.74 8.72 -12.61
N ASN A 376 -15.29 7.63 -12.00
CA ASN A 376 -14.73 7.67 -10.64
C ASN A 376 -13.45 8.50 -10.55
N LEU A 377 -12.59 8.46 -11.57
CA LEU A 377 -11.38 9.28 -11.64
C LEU A 377 -11.70 10.78 -11.75
N ILE A 378 -12.68 11.15 -12.60
CA ILE A 378 -13.13 12.54 -12.74
C ILE A 378 -13.69 13.05 -11.41
N VAL A 379 -14.58 12.27 -10.78
CA VAL A 379 -15.18 12.62 -9.48
C VAL A 379 -14.12 12.78 -8.39
N SER A 380 -13.16 11.86 -8.31
CA SER A 380 -12.07 11.93 -7.34
C SER A 380 -11.20 13.18 -7.55
N ARG A 381 -10.88 13.52 -8.81
CA ARG A 381 -10.12 14.73 -9.14
C ARG A 381 -10.87 15.98 -8.70
N GLN A 382 -12.14 16.12 -9.08
CA GLN A 382 -12.97 17.28 -8.71
C GLN A 382 -13.12 17.43 -7.20
N LEU A 383 -13.32 16.32 -6.48
CA LEU A 383 -13.40 16.34 -5.02
C LEU A 383 -12.07 16.80 -4.39
N ASN A 384 -10.95 16.29 -4.89
CA ASN A 384 -9.62 16.69 -4.39
C ASN A 384 -9.34 18.16 -4.66
N GLU A 385 -9.67 18.67 -5.84
CA GLU A 385 -9.56 20.10 -6.19
C GLU A 385 -10.42 20.96 -5.25
N GLU A 386 -11.65 20.54 -4.94
CA GLU A 386 -12.51 21.24 -3.98
C GLU A 386 -11.90 21.26 -2.57
N LEU A 387 -11.36 20.14 -2.10
CA LEU A 387 -10.69 20.04 -0.80
C LEU A 387 -9.42 20.90 -0.73
N LEU A 388 -8.64 20.95 -1.81
CA LEU A 388 -7.48 21.84 -1.92
C LEU A 388 -7.90 23.31 -1.86
N ALA A 389 -8.93 23.71 -2.60
CA ALA A 389 -9.47 25.08 -2.54
C ALA A 389 -9.99 25.46 -1.14
N ARG A 390 -10.59 24.51 -0.41
CA ARG A 390 -11.00 24.71 1.00
C ARG A 390 -9.79 24.85 1.92
N ARG A 391 -8.73 24.07 1.68
CA ARG A 391 -7.47 24.13 2.43
C ARG A 391 -6.77 25.48 2.25
N GLU A 392 -6.73 26.01 1.03
CA GLU A 392 -6.13 27.31 0.72
C GLU A 392 -6.87 28.48 1.39
N LYS A 393 -8.19 28.36 1.56
CA LYS A 393 -9.00 29.36 2.28
C LYS A 393 -8.86 29.26 3.80
N ALA A 394 -8.37 28.14 4.32
CA ALA A 394 -8.25 27.92 5.75
C ALA A 394 -6.93 28.49 6.30
N SER A 395 -6.99 29.20 7.43
CA SER A 395 -5.79 29.64 8.15
C SER A 395 -5.19 28.47 8.95
N ILE A 396 -4.29 27.72 8.32
CA ILE A 396 -3.61 26.57 8.96
C ILE A 396 -2.29 27.03 9.59
N LYS A 397 -2.19 26.95 10.93
CA LYS A 397 -0.95 27.21 11.69
C LYS A 397 -0.44 25.90 12.27
N LEU A 398 0.72 25.43 11.81
CA LEU A 398 1.37 24.24 12.37
C LEU A 398 2.12 24.64 13.64
N LYS A 399 1.74 24.05 14.78
CA LYS A 399 2.52 24.11 16.01
C LYS A 399 3.18 22.73 16.14
N LEU A 400 4.44 22.65 15.70
CA LEU A 400 5.28 21.47 15.84
C LEU A 400 5.95 21.46 17.20
#